data_AF-A0A7S4IJR9-F1
#
_entry.id   AF-A0A7S4IJR9-F1
#
_cell.length_a   1.000
_cell.length_b   1.000
_cell.length_c   1.000
_cell.angle_alpha   90.00
_cell.angle_beta   90.00
_cell.angle_gamma   90.00
#
_symmetry.space_group_name_H-M   'P 1'
#
loop_
_entity.id
_entity.type
_entity.pdbx_description
1 polymer ?
#
loop_
_entity_poly.entity_id
_entity_poly.type
_entity_poly.pdbx_seq_one_letter_code
_entity_poly.pdbx_strand_id
1 'polypeptide(L)'
;FLFVQHNMALFLEAVEMNTLKYLNSLEGMDDYCISHSNKNFTALGYAVFKGNEKVARYLLEKSADVSKGRFFGFSTMDIACRERKVNMIKLLLQYGADENDVTEPFNDILAEFKSSNSTTNTPMVCGP
;
A
#
# COMPACT_ATOMS: atom_id res chain seq x y z
N PHE A 1 23.84 -7.91 11.12
CA PHE A 1 23.83 -8.27 9.68
C PHE A 1 23.00 -9.52 9.34
N LEU A 2 22.90 -10.56 10.20
CA LEU A 2 22.06 -11.76 9.93
C LEU A 2 20.59 -11.66 10.35
N PHE A 3 20.25 -10.74 11.26
CA PHE A 3 18.89 -10.62 11.81
C PHE A 3 17.85 -10.16 10.77
N VAL A 4 18.27 -9.40 9.77
CA VAL A 4 17.35 -8.74 8.83
C VAL A 4 17.00 -9.61 7.62
N GLN A 5 17.91 -10.50 7.19
CA GLN A 5 17.63 -11.43 6.09
C GLN A 5 16.67 -12.57 6.49
N HIS A 6 16.77 -13.09 7.72
CA HIS A 6 15.87 -14.14 8.20
C HIS A 6 14.43 -13.66 8.39
N ASN A 7 14.26 -12.43 8.86
CA ASN A 7 12.93 -11.85 9.09
C ASN A 7 12.18 -11.53 7.77
N MET A 8 12.90 -11.31 6.66
CA MET A 8 12.32 -11.02 5.35
C MET A 8 11.54 -12.20 4.75
N ALA A 9 12.08 -13.42 4.86
CA ALA A 9 11.41 -14.62 4.37
C ALA A 9 10.15 -14.93 5.19
N LEU A 10 10.23 -14.78 6.52
CA LEU A 10 9.10 -14.90 7.44
C LEU A 10 7.99 -13.89 7.12
N PHE A 11 8.34 -12.64 6.75
CA PHE A 11 7.35 -11.65 6.32
C PHE A 11 6.62 -12.05 5.03
N LEU A 12 7.36 -12.50 4.01
CA LEU A 12 6.75 -12.94 2.75
C LEU A 12 5.79 -14.10 2.97
N GLU A 13 6.21 -15.08 3.77
CA GLU A 13 5.37 -16.21 4.16
C GLU A 13 4.14 -15.75 4.97
N ALA A 14 4.29 -14.79 5.89
CA ALA A 14 3.18 -14.23 6.66
C ALA A 14 2.14 -13.55 5.77
N VAL A 15 2.59 -12.80 4.75
CA VAL A 15 1.71 -12.16 3.75
C VAL A 15 1.03 -13.22 2.88
N GLU A 16 1.76 -14.24 2.42
CA GLU A 16 1.17 -15.33 1.62
C GLU A 16 0.15 -16.14 2.42
N MET A 17 0.43 -16.40 3.69
CA MET A 17 -0.49 -17.11 4.59
C MET A 17 -1.61 -16.20 5.14
N ASN A 18 -1.59 -14.89 4.88
CA ASN A 18 -2.51 -13.90 5.46
C ASN A 18 -2.61 -14.00 7.01
N THR A 19 -1.49 -14.29 7.67
CA THR A 19 -1.44 -14.53 9.12
C THR A 19 -0.71 -13.39 9.84
N LEU A 20 -1.41 -12.70 10.74
CA LEU A 20 -0.83 -11.64 11.58
C LEU A 20 0.15 -12.18 12.63
N LYS A 21 0.11 -13.50 12.89
CA LYS A 21 0.85 -14.17 13.97
C LYS A 21 2.36 -13.96 13.85
N TYR A 22 2.88 -13.96 12.63
CA TYR A 22 4.29 -13.74 12.37
C TYR A 22 4.65 -12.26 12.23
N LEU A 23 3.68 -11.38 11.95
CA LEU A 23 3.90 -9.94 11.84
C LEU A 23 4.22 -9.26 13.18
N ASN A 24 3.67 -9.78 14.29
CA ASN A 24 4.01 -9.32 15.64
C ASN A 24 5.48 -9.60 16.00
N SER A 25 6.12 -10.59 15.39
CA SER A 25 7.54 -10.87 15.59
C SER A 25 8.46 -10.00 14.73
N LEU A 26 7.90 -9.13 13.87
CA LEU A 26 8.64 -8.28 12.94
C LEU A 26 8.75 -6.82 13.42
N GLU A 27 8.62 -6.55 14.72
CA GLU A 27 8.77 -5.19 15.26
C GLU A 27 10.16 -4.61 14.94
N GLY A 28 10.20 -3.49 14.21
CA GLY A 28 11.43 -2.77 13.81
C GLY A 28 11.86 -2.92 12.34
N MET A 29 10.90 -3.07 11.42
CA MET A 29 11.13 -3.20 9.97
C MET A 29 10.57 -1.98 9.19
N ASP A 30 11.01 -0.81 9.59
CA ASP A 30 10.48 0.49 9.16
C ASP A 30 10.74 0.76 7.66
N ASP A 31 11.83 0.24 7.08
CA ASP A 31 12.28 0.62 5.72
C ASP A 31 12.87 -0.56 4.90
N TYR A 32 12.40 -1.80 5.08
CA TYR A 32 13.10 -2.93 4.47
C TYR A 32 12.84 -3.09 2.96
N CYS A 33 13.86 -2.75 2.17
CA CYS A 33 13.96 -3.07 0.75
C CYS A 33 14.25 -4.58 0.55
N ILE A 34 13.31 -5.33 -0.01
CA ILE A 34 13.43 -6.74 -0.40
C ILE A 34 14.33 -6.81 -1.65
N SER A 35 15.65 -6.70 -1.49
CA SER A 35 16.60 -6.89 -2.59
C SER A 35 16.84 -8.38 -2.82
N HIS A 36 16.20 -8.95 -3.86
CA HIS A 36 16.56 -10.30 -4.32
C HIS A 36 16.93 -10.41 -5.81
N SER A 37 16.96 -9.30 -6.55
CA SER A 37 17.58 -9.14 -7.88
C SER A 37 17.03 -7.85 -8.50
N ASN A 38 17.80 -6.75 -8.46
CA ASN A 38 17.55 -5.53 -9.24
C ASN A 38 16.16 -4.88 -9.15
N LYS A 39 15.36 -5.21 -8.14
CA LYS A 39 13.99 -4.71 -7.99
C LYS A 39 13.82 -4.22 -6.56
N ASN A 40 13.67 -2.90 -6.42
CA ASN A 40 13.40 -2.24 -5.15
C ASN A 40 11.96 -2.56 -4.74
N PHE A 41 11.82 -3.60 -3.94
CA PHE A 41 10.56 -4.03 -3.36
C PHE A 41 10.51 -3.63 -1.90
N THR A 42 9.35 -3.25 -1.39
CA THR A 42 9.15 -2.95 0.04
C THR A 42 8.08 -3.88 0.60
N ALA A 43 8.12 -4.12 1.91
CA ALA A 43 7.10 -4.90 2.61
C ALA A 43 5.68 -4.36 2.33
N LEU A 44 5.53 -3.03 2.37
CA LEU A 44 4.27 -2.34 2.07
C LEU A 44 3.86 -2.53 0.60
N GLY A 45 4.79 -2.36 -0.36
CA GLY A 45 4.54 -2.60 -1.78
C GLY A 45 4.04 -4.02 -2.08
N TYR A 46 4.61 -5.03 -1.40
CA TYR A 46 4.16 -6.41 -1.55
C TYR A 46 2.77 -6.66 -0.94
N ALA A 47 2.50 -6.12 0.26
CA ALA A 47 1.19 -6.24 0.90
C ALA A 47 0.07 -5.58 0.06
N VAL A 48 0.37 -4.41 -0.52
CA VAL A 48 -0.53 -3.70 -1.44
C VAL A 48 -0.76 -4.50 -2.72
N PHE A 49 0.30 -5.05 -3.32
CA PHE A 49 0.19 -5.92 -4.51
C PHE A 49 -0.68 -7.15 -4.25
N LYS A 50 -0.55 -7.78 -3.09
CA LYS A 50 -1.40 -8.90 -2.69
C LYS A 50 -2.83 -8.49 -2.34
N GLY A 51 -3.10 -7.20 -2.14
CA GLY A 51 -4.39 -6.69 -1.69
C GLY A 51 -4.68 -7.00 -0.21
N ASN A 52 -3.66 -7.29 0.58
CA ASN A 52 -3.83 -7.68 1.98
C ASN A 52 -3.91 -6.44 2.88
N GLU A 53 -5.12 -5.87 2.98
CA GLU A 53 -5.41 -4.65 3.75
C GLU A 53 -4.97 -4.75 5.21
N LYS A 54 -5.15 -5.92 5.84
CA LYS A 54 -4.74 -6.15 7.25
C LYS A 54 -3.24 -5.97 7.44
N VAL A 55 -2.44 -6.52 6.52
CA VAL A 55 -0.99 -6.46 6.60
C VAL A 55 -0.49 -5.06 6.23
N ALA A 56 -1.07 -4.45 5.20
CA ALA A 56 -0.76 -3.08 4.83
C ALA A 56 -1.06 -2.10 5.99
N ARG A 57 -2.20 -2.25 6.66
CA ARG A 57 -2.55 -1.47 7.85
C ARG A 57 -1.53 -1.67 8.97
N TYR A 58 -1.20 -2.91 9.29
CA TYR A 58 -0.24 -3.21 10.34
C TYR A 58 1.14 -2.58 10.06
N LEU A 59 1.61 -2.62 8.82
CA LEU A 59 2.87 -1.98 8.43
C LEU A 59 2.80 -0.46 8.59
N LEU A 60 1.72 0.18 8.14
CA LEU A 60 1.52 1.62 8.26
C LEU A 60 1.41 2.05 9.74
N GLU A 61 0.74 1.27 10.59
CA GLU A 61 0.69 1.47 12.05
C GLU A 61 2.07 1.37 12.70
N LYS A 62 2.95 0.54 12.15
CA LYS A 62 4.36 0.42 12.58
C LYS A 62 5.26 1.52 12.03
N SER A 63 4.69 2.64 11.58
CA SER A 63 5.42 3.79 11.01
C SER A 63 6.17 3.49 9.71
N ALA A 64 5.69 2.52 8.92
CA ALA A 64 6.23 2.31 7.59
C ALA A 64 5.96 3.55 6.72
N ASP A 65 7.00 4.04 6.07
CA ASP A 65 6.92 5.22 5.22
C ASP A 65 6.19 4.88 3.92
N VAL A 66 4.96 5.38 3.79
CA VAL A 66 4.09 5.10 2.64
C VAL A 66 4.67 5.64 1.33
N SER A 67 5.43 6.74 1.39
CA SER A 67 6.06 7.39 0.24
C SER A 67 7.23 6.57 -0.33
N LYS A 68 7.93 5.83 0.55
CA LYS A 68 9.02 4.93 0.15
C LYS A 68 8.52 3.60 -0.36
N GLY A 69 7.23 3.31 -0.21
CA GLY A 69 6.59 2.10 -0.67
C GLY A 69 6.76 1.90 -2.17
N ARG A 70 7.68 1.02 -2.57
CA ARG A 70 7.91 0.64 -3.97
C ARG A 70 7.70 -0.86 -4.19
N PHE A 71 7.22 -1.25 -5.35
CA PHE A 71 7.24 -2.64 -5.81
C PHE A 71 7.33 -2.72 -7.35
N PHE A 72 8.32 -3.48 -7.84
CA PHE A 72 8.74 -3.48 -9.26
C PHE A 72 9.07 -2.07 -9.81
N GLY A 73 9.48 -1.13 -8.96
CA GLY A 73 9.75 0.26 -9.36
C GLY A 73 8.51 1.18 -9.41
N PHE A 74 7.32 0.64 -9.18
CA PHE A 74 6.07 1.41 -9.04
C PHE A 74 5.85 1.81 -7.58
N SER A 75 5.17 2.94 -7.33
CA SER A 75 4.73 3.30 -5.97
C SER A 75 3.65 2.32 -5.47
N THR A 76 3.45 2.26 -4.17
CA THR A 76 2.31 1.56 -3.55
C THR A 76 0.98 2.08 -4.08
N MET A 77 0.88 3.39 -4.34
CA MET A 77 -0.31 4.00 -4.93
C MET A 77 -0.54 3.54 -6.38
N ASP A 78 0.50 3.50 -7.21
CA ASP A 78 0.42 2.99 -8.59
C ASP A 78 -0.18 1.57 -8.63
N ILE A 79 0.28 0.70 -7.73
CA ILE A 79 -0.17 -0.69 -7.67
C ILE A 79 -1.61 -0.77 -7.20
N ALA A 80 -1.99 0.01 -6.18
CA ALA A 80 -3.36 0.06 -5.72
C ALA A 80 -4.32 0.56 -6.83
N CYS A 81 -3.90 1.55 -7.62
CA CYS A 81 -4.62 2.04 -8.78
C CYS A 81 -4.71 0.99 -9.89
N ARG A 82 -3.59 0.37 -10.27
CA ARG A 82 -3.53 -0.66 -11.32
C ARG A 82 -4.46 -1.84 -11.02
N GLU A 83 -4.48 -2.29 -9.76
CA GLU A 83 -5.32 -3.41 -9.31
C GLU A 83 -6.76 -2.95 -8.94
N ARG A 84 -7.08 -1.66 -9.15
CA ARG A 84 -8.35 -0.99 -8.81
C ARG A 84 -8.83 -1.28 -7.38
N LYS A 85 -7.91 -1.33 -6.42
CA LYS A 85 -8.17 -1.65 -5.01
C LYS A 85 -8.57 -0.39 -4.24
N VAL A 86 -9.81 0.05 -4.43
CA VAL A 86 -10.43 1.23 -3.79
C VAL A 86 -10.16 1.32 -2.28
N ASN A 87 -10.34 0.22 -1.54
CA ASN A 87 -10.08 0.18 -0.10
C ASN A 87 -8.60 0.40 0.25
N MET A 88 -7.70 -0.14 -0.57
CA MET A 88 -6.26 0.03 -0.39
C MET A 88 -5.83 1.47 -0.68
N ILE A 89 -6.40 2.09 -1.71
CA ILE A 89 -6.21 3.52 -2.00
C ILE A 89 -6.66 4.37 -0.79
N LYS A 90 -7.86 4.09 -0.25
CA LYS A 90 -8.37 4.75 0.97
C LYS A 90 -7.42 4.59 2.16
N LEU A 91 -6.91 3.38 2.36
CA LEU A 91 -5.95 3.09 3.42
C LEU A 91 -4.66 3.90 3.24
N LEU A 92 -4.04 3.86 2.06
CA LEU A 92 -2.80 4.58 1.80
C LEU A 92 -2.98 6.10 2.00
N LEU A 93 -4.05 6.69 1.47
CA LEU A 93 -4.39 8.10 1.67
C LEU A 93 -4.60 8.45 3.16
N GLN A 94 -5.24 7.57 3.92
CA GLN A 94 -5.46 7.77 5.36
C GLN A 94 -4.14 7.88 6.14
N TYR A 95 -3.09 7.19 5.68
CA TYR A 95 -1.75 7.23 6.29
C TYR A 95 -0.82 8.27 5.64
N GLY A 96 -1.37 9.23 4.89
CA GLY A 96 -0.61 10.36 4.35
C GLY A 96 0.12 10.08 3.04
N ALA A 97 -0.31 9.07 2.28
CA ALA A 97 0.22 8.87 0.93
C ALA A 97 -0.15 10.05 0.02
N ASP A 98 0.83 10.52 -0.76
CA ASP A 98 0.60 11.57 -1.73
C ASP A 98 -0.28 11.06 -2.87
N GLU A 99 -1.44 11.67 -3.03
CA GLU A 99 -2.35 11.40 -4.14
C GLU A 99 -1.78 11.83 -5.50
N ASN A 100 -0.68 12.59 -5.52
CA ASN A 100 0.00 12.98 -6.74
C ASN A 100 1.26 12.13 -7.02
N ASP A 101 1.62 11.20 -6.14
CA ASP A 101 2.75 10.27 -6.34
C ASP A 101 2.35 9.02 -7.16
N VAL A 102 1.34 9.19 -8.02
CA VAL A 102 0.93 8.24 -9.05
C VAL A 102 1.55 8.64 -10.38
N THR A 103 2.04 7.64 -11.09
CA THR A 103 2.52 7.81 -12.46
C THR A 103 1.36 8.10 -13.41
N GLU A 104 1.62 8.88 -14.47
CA GLU A 104 0.60 9.32 -15.44
C GLU A 104 -0.41 8.27 -15.90
N PRO A 105 -0.04 7.01 -16.24
CA PRO A 105 -1.03 6.02 -16.67
C PRO A 105 -2.08 5.67 -15.60
N PHE A 106 -1.87 6.05 -14.34
CA PHE A 106 -2.79 5.79 -13.23
C PHE A 106 -3.48 7.05 -12.69
N ASN A 107 -3.14 8.24 -13.17
CA ASN A 107 -3.78 9.51 -12.77
C ASN A 107 -5.29 9.49 -13.06
N ASP A 108 -5.68 8.94 -14.20
CA ASP A 108 -7.09 8.81 -14.60
C ASP A 108 -7.88 7.90 -13.63
N ILE A 109 -7.25 6.83 -13.14
CA ILE A 109 -7.88 5.91 -12.18
C ILE A 109 -8.12 6.62 -10.85
N LEU A 110 -7.14 7.41 -10.40
CA LEU A 110 -7.30 8.18 -9.18
C LEU A 110 -8.34 9.29 -9.35
N ALA A 111 -8.41 9.94 -10.52
CA ALA A 111 -9.45 10.91 -10.85
C ALA A 111 -10.85 10.28 -10.88
N GLU A 112 -11.00 9.06 -11.44
CA GLU A 112 -12.23 8.27 -11.41
C GLU A 112 -12.64 7.94 -9.96
N PHE A 113 -11.69 7.53 -9.12
CA PHE A 113 -11.92 7.29 -7.69
C PHE A 113 -12.36 8.56 -6.95
N LYS A 114 -11.78 9.72 -7.26
CA LYS A 114 -12.18 11.01 -6.67
C LYS A 114 -13.60 11.40 -7.12
N SER A 115 -13.90 11.25 -8.41
CA SER A 115 -15.24 11.49 -8.97
C SER A 115 -16.30 10.62 -8.29
N SER A 116 -16.00 9.34 -8.05
CA SER A 116 -16.92 8.40 -7.41
C SER A 116 -17.11 8.59 -5.90
N ASN A 117 -16.16 9.18 -5.16
CA ASN A 117 -16.35 9.54 -3.75
C ASN A 117 -16.87 10.99 -3.53
N SER A 118 -16.74 11.88 -4.52
CA SER A 118 -17.23 13.27 -4.42
C SER A 118 -18.76 13.41 -4.55
N THR A 119 -19.49 12.33 -4.84
CA THR A 119 -20.97 12.34 -4.97
C THR A 119 -21.72 12.16 -3.65
N THR A 120 -21.08 12.28 -2.48
CA THR A 120 -21.77 12.18 -1.18
C THR A 120 -22.01 13.50 -0.44
N ASN A 121 -21.76 14.68 -1.03
CA ASN A 121 -22.05 15.95 -0.34
C ASN A 121 -22.51 17.11 -1.23
N THR A 122 -23.29 16.84 -2.28
CA THR A 122 -24.24 17.86 -2.77
C THR A 122 -25.64 17.40 -2.37
N PRO A 123 -26.36 18.12 -1.47
CA PRO A 123 -27.77 17.87 -1.29
C PRO A 123 -28.43 18.02 -2.65
N MET A 124 -29.30 17.07 -3.01
CA MET A 124 -30.28 17.26 -4.08
C MET A 124 -30.96 18.60 -3.84
N VAL A 125 -30.58 19.62 -4.58
CA VAL A 125 -31.45 20.79 -4.76
C VAL A 125 -32.25 20.47 -6.00
N CYS A 126 -33.41 19.86 -5.76
CA CYS A 126 -34.49 19.76 -6.74
C CYS A 126 -35.00 21.18 -7.05
N GLY A 127 -34.93 21.57 -8.33
CA GLY A 127 -35.77 22.60 -8.95
C GLY A 127 -35.56 24.04 -8.47
N PRO A 128 -36.19 25.03 -9.13
CA PRO A 128 -37.34 24.93 -10.03
C PRO A 128 -37.02 24.59 -11.50
#